data_AF-A0A2M8FQA5-F1
#
_entry.id   AF-A0A2M8FQA5-F1
#
_cell.length_a   1.000
_cell.length_b   1.000
_cell.length_c   1.000
_cell.angle_alpha   90.00
_cell.angle_beta   90.00
_cell.angle_gamma   90.00
#
_symmetry.space_group_name_H-M   'P 1'
#
loop_
_entity.id
_entity.type
_entity.pdbx_description
1 polymer ?
#
loop_
_entity_poly.entity_id
_entity_poly.type
_entity_poly.pdbx_seq_one_letter_code
_entity_poly.pdbx_strand_id
1 'polypeptide(L)'
;MQNAAANGCDSIVITNLTVNPAVSFVQNFNECQGFSVTVGTNNYTTTGNFIDTLTATSGCDSIVTTNLTITTPIVTNQAFNE
;
A
#
# COMPACT_ATOMS: atom_id res chain seq x y z
N MET A 1 -30.39 52.06 20.93
CA MET A 1 -30.29 50.87 20.06
C MET A 1 -28.93 50.23 20.23
N GLN A 2 -28.85 49.12 20.97
CA GLN A 2 -27.86 48.04 20.81
C GLN A 2 -28.22 46.93 21.80
N ASN A 3 -28.84 45.89 21.27
CA ASN A 3 -29.15 44.64 21.95
C ASN A 3 -28.00 43.68 21.60
N ALA A 4 -27.02 43.51 22.48
CA ALA A 4 -25.96 42.51 22.35
C ALA A 4 -26.35 41.28 23.16
N ALA A 5 -26.33 40.12 22.51
CA ALA A 5 -26.99 38.88 22.95
C ALA A 5 -26.68 38.48 24.40
N ALA A 6 -27.72 38.44 25.25
CA ALA A 6 -27.62 38.03 26.65
C ALA A 6 -27.58 36.52 26.88
N ASN A 7 -27.48 35.69 25.83
CA ASN A 7 -27.38 34.24 25.96
C ASN A 7 -26.28 33.73 25.03
N GLY A 8 -25.08 33.58 25.58
CA GLY A 8 -23.92 32.93 24.95
C GLY A 8 -24.19 31.46 24.71
N CYS A 9 -25.06 31.15 23.75
CA CYS A 9 -25.25 29.83 23.20
C CYS A 9 -24.10 29.52 22.22
N ASP A 10 -22.88 29.40 22.75
CA ASP A 10 -21.85 28.63 22.07
C ASP A 10 -22.02 27.18 22.53
N SER A 11 -22.53 26.34 21.63
CA SER A 11 -22.71 24.92 21.92
C SER A 11 -21.35 24.22 21.78
N ILE A 12 -20.82 23.70 22.88
CA ILE A 12 -19.61 22.87 22.84
C ILE A 12 -19.98 21.47 22.32
N VAL A 13 -19.42 21.10 21.18
CA VAL A 13 -19.50 19.74 20.63
C VAL A 13 -18.22 18.98 20.98
N ILE A 14 -18.36 17.90 21.74
CA ILE A 14 -17.23 17.01 22.10
C ILE A 14 -17.35 15.72 21.27
N THR A 15 -16.38 15.45 20.41
CA THR A 15 -16.29 14.23 19.61
C THR A 15 -15.19 13.33 20.16
N ASN A 16 -15.56 12.14 20.60
CA ASN A 16 -14.60 11.09 20.97
C ASN A 16 -14.35 10.21 19.74
N LEU A 17 -13.15 10.31 19.16
CA LEU A 17 -12.72 9.51 18.01
C LEU A 17 -11.71 8.44 18.45
N THR A 18 -12.00 7.18 18.13
CA THR A 18 -11.05 6.08 18.29
C THR A 18 -10.54 5.67 16.90
N VAL A 19 -9.24 5.77 16.67
CA VAL A 19 -8.59 5.37 15.41
C VAL A 19 -8.02 3.96 15.57
N ASN A 20 -8.45 3.03 14.73
CA ASN A 20 -7.86 1.69 14.68
C ASN A 20 -6.56 1.73 13.86
N PRO A 21 -5.49 1.04 14.29
CA PRO A 21 -4.24 1.01 13.55
C PRO A 21 -4.40 0.26 12.23
N ALA A 22 -3.71 0.74 11.19
CA ALA A 22 -3.63 0.04 9.91
C ALA A 22 -2.92 -1.32 10.09
N VAL A 23 -3.44 -2.35 9.42
CA VAL A 23 -2.81 -3.68 9.44
C VAL A 23 -1.70 -3.71 8.39
N SER A 24 -0.49 -4.12 8.76
CA SER A 24 0.63 -4.23 7.83
C SER A 24 0.99 -5.69 7.51
N PHE A 25 1.25 -6.00 6.24
CA PHE A 25 1.69 -7.31 5.76
C PHE A 25 2.95 -7.18 4.89
N VAL A 26 3.84 -8.18 4.95
CA VAL A 26 5.07 -8.23 4.14
C VAL A 26 5.08 -9.51 3.31
N GLN A 27 5.34 -9.37 2.01
CA GLN A 27 5.45 -10.46 1.07
C GLN A 27 6.75 -10.38 0.26
N ASN A 28 7.34 -11.53 -0.03
CA ASN A 28 8.61 -11.65 -0.74
C ASN A 28 8.42 -12.55 -1.96
N PHE A 29 8.81 -12.06 -3.13
CA PHE A 29 8.74 -12.80 -4.39
C PHE A 29 10.10 -12.87 -5.05
N ASN A 30 10.39 -14.01 -5.67
CA ASN A 30 11.59 -14.21 -6.47
C ASN A 30 11.20 -14.89 -7.79
N GLU A 31 11.04 -14.07 -8.81
CA GLU A 31 10.52 -14.48 -10.12
C GLU A 31 11.60 -14.33 -11.20
N CYS A 32 11.32 -14.88 -12.38
CA CYS A 32 12.17 -14.73 -13.55
C CYS A 32 11.74 -13.52 -14.40
N GLN A 33 12.62 -13.05 -15.28
CA GLN A 33 12.27 -12.04 -16.28
C GLN A 33 11.06 -12.51 -17.12
N GLY A 34 10.07 -11.64 -17.27
CA GLY A 34 8.81 -11.93 -17.99
C GLY A 34 7.62 -12.21 -17.07
N PHE A 35 7.85 -12.39 -15.76
CA PHE A 35 6.78 -12.50 -14.77
C PHE A 35 6.35 -11.15 -14.22
N SER A 36 5.15 -11.11 -13.64
CA SER A 36 4.61 -9.92 -12.99
C SER A 36 3.88 -10.29 -11.70
N VAL A 37 4.05 -9.46 -10.67
CA VAL A 37 3.32 -9.58 -9.40
C VAL A 37 2.28 -8.46 -9.32
N THR A 38 1.01 -8.83 -9.16
CA THR A 38 -0.10 -7.88 -9.01
C THR A 38 -0.49 -7.76 -7.53
N VAL A 39 -0.56 -6.53 -7.03
CA VAL A 39 -0.97 -6.21 -5.65
C VAL A 39 -2.03 -5.10 -5.72
N GLY A 40 -3.28 -5.45 -5.40
CA GLY A 40 -4.41 -4.54 -5.59
C GLY A 40 -4.56 -4.15 -7.07
N THR A 41 -4.40 -2.86 -7.37
CA THR A 41 -4.44 -2.32 -8.74
C THR A 41 -3.06 -2.16 -9.37
N ASN A 42 -1.99 -2.38 -8.61
CA ASN A 42 -0.61 -2.18 -9.08
C ASN A 42 -0.01 -3.49 -9.60
N ASN A 43 0.83 -3.38 -10.62
CA ASN A 43 1.51 -4.51 -11.25
C ASN A 43 3.02 -4.26 -11.34
N TYR A 44 3.82 -5.15 -10.76
CA TYR A 44 5.26 -5.02 -10.64
C TYR A 44 5.98 -6.06 -11.48
N THR A 45 6.91 -5.61 -12.31
CA THR A 45 7.71 -6.44 -13.24
C THR A 45 9.20 -6.26 -13.07
N THR A 46 9.62 -5.48 -12.07
CA THR A 46 11.02 -5.10 -11.81
C THR A 46 11.37 -5.36 -10.36
N THR A 47 12.62 -5.74 -10.11
CA THR A 47 13.16 -5.86 -8.75
C THR A 47 12.98 -4.56 -7.96
N GLY A 48 12.48 -4.66 -6.73
CA GLY A 48 12.27 -3.50 -5.86
C GLY A 48 11.44 -3.81 -4.64
N ASN A 49 11.34 -2.82 -3.75
CA ASN A 49 10.47 -2.85 -2.58
C ASN A 49 9.31 -1.87 -2.83
N PHE A 50 8.09 -2.37 -2.81
CA PHE A 50 6.88 -1.61 -3.11
C PHE A 50 5.96 -1.59 -1.89
N ILE A 51 5.29 -0.45 -1.66
CA ILE A 51 4.35 -0.28 -0.55
C ILE A 51 3.00 0.10 -1.16
N ASP A 52 2.01 -0.75 -0.92
CA ASP A 52 0.64 -0.60 -1.38
C ASP A 52 -0.29 -0.37 -0.19
N THR A 53 -1.29 0.50 -0.36
CA THR A 53 -2.38 0.65 0.60
C THR A 53 -3.64 0.03 0.01
N LEU A 54 -4.16 -1.01 0.64
CA LEU A 54 -5.37 -1.71 0.24
C LEU A 54 -6.47 -1.44 1.26
N THR A 55 -7.56 -0.82 0.82
CA THR A 55 -8.73 -0.58 1.67
C THR A 55 -9.46 -1.90 1.93
N ALA A 56 -9.48 -2.35 3.18
CA ALA A 56 -10.23 -3.55 3.54
C ALA A 56 -11.73 -3.27 3.54
N THR A 57 -12.55 -4.30 3.32
CA THR A 57 -14.01 -4.21 3.35
C THR A 57 -14.58 -3.69 4.67
N SER A 58 -13.79 -3.75 5.75
CA SER A 58 -14.12 -3.21 7.08
C SER A 58 -13.77 -1.72 7.25
N GLY A 59 -13.24 -1.04 6.23
CA GLY A 59 -12.92 0.38 6.25
C GLY A 59 -11.62 0.76 6.97
N CYS A 60 -10.88 -0.21 7.49
CA CYS A 60 -9.49 0.00 7.91
C CYS A 60 -8.57 -0.28 6.72
N ASP A 61 -7.71 0.66 6.37
CA ASP A 61 -6.71 0.46 5.33
C ASP A 61 -5.64 -0.53 5.81
N SER A 62 -5.14 -1.35 4.88
CA SER A 62 -4.04 -2.27 5.10
C SER A 62 -2.84 -1.85 4.27
N ILE A 63 -1.64 -2.00 4.83
CA ILE A 63 -0.38 -1.67 4.16
C ILE A 63 0.29 -2.98 3.75
N VAL A 64 0.51 -3.18 2.46
CA VAL A 64 1.23 -4.34 1.93
C VAL A 64 2.60 -3.90 1.44
N THR A 65 3.65 -4.47 2.03
CA THR A 65 5.03 -4.29 1.56
C THR A 65 5.44 -5.50 0.71
N THR A 66 5.80 -5.26 -0.54
CA THR A 66 6.20 -6.28 -1.50
C THR A 66 7.68 -6.14 -1.83
N ASN A 67 8.49 -7.10 -1.42
CA ASN A 67 9.88 -7.22 -1.84
C ASN A 67 9.94 -8.16 -3.05
N LEU A 68 10.13 -7.62 -4.24
CA LEU A 68 10.19 -8.38 -5.48
C LEU A 68 11.63 -8.46 -5.98
N THR A 69 12.09 -9.66 -6.30
CA THR A 69 13.33 -9.91 -7.03
C THR A 69 13.00 -10.55 -8.37
N ILE A 70 13.43 -9.92 -9.46
CA ILE A 70 13.35 -10.44 -10.83
C ILE A 70 14.76 -10.86 -11.27
N THR A 71 14.92 -12.14 -11.59
CA THR A 71 16.17 -12.72 -12.06
C THR A 71 16.13 -12.92 -13.57
N THR A 72 17.19 -12.50 -14.27
CA THR A 72 17.33 -12.77 -15.70
C THR A 72 17.88 -14.19 -15.89
N PRO A 73 17.34 -14.99 -16.84
CA PRO A 73 17.92 -16.29 -17.15
C PRO A 73 19.36 -16.11 -17.66
N ILE A 74 20.27 -16.94 -17.17
CA ILE A 74 21.66 -16.95 -17.66
C ILE A 74 21.65 -17.59 -19.06
N VAL A 75 21.77 -16.76 -20.09
CA VAL A 75 22.08 -17.22 -21.45
C VAL A 75 23.58 -17.50 -21.53
N THR A 76 23.97 -18.77 -21.45
CA THR A 76 25.31 -19.15 -21.90
C THR A 76 25.23 -19.37 -23.41
N ASN A 77 25.97 -18.56 -24.17
CA ASN A 77 26.21 -18.85 -25.58
C ASN A 77 27.10 -20.09 -25.64
N GLN A 78 26.49 -21.28 -25.59
CA GLN A 78 27.16 -22.53 -25.92
C GLN A 78 27.44 -22.48 -27.42
N ALA A 79 28.67 -22.16 -27.79
CA ALA A 79 29.14 -22.36 -29.15
C ALA A 79 29.18 -23.88 -29.36
N PHE A 80 28.16 -24.44 -30.01
CA PHE A 80 28.28 -25.75 -30.62
C PHE A 80 29.21 -25.59 -31.80
N ASN A 81 30.51 -25.83 -31.57
CA ASN A 81 31.48 -25.95 -32.64
C ASN A 81 31.21 -27.32 -33.29
N GLU A 82 30.51 -27.29 -34.42
CA GLU A 82 30.51 -28.40 -35.39
C GLU A 82 31.81 -28.44 -36.20
#